data_AF-A0A098M382-F1
#
_entry.id   AF-A0A098M382-F1
#
_cell.length_a   1.000
_cell.length_b   1.000
_cell.length_c   1.000
_cell.angle_alpha   90.00
_cell.angle_beta   90.00
_cell.angle_gamma   90.00
#
_symmetry.space_group_name_H-M   'P 1'
#
loop_
_entity.id
_entity.type
_entity.pdbx_description
1 polymer ?
#
loop_
_entity_poly.entity_id
_entity_poly.type
_entity_poly.pdbx_seq_one_letter_code
_entity_poly.pdbx_strand_id
1 'polypeptide(L)'
;MRGKGIKDERITASIKRYEAQGFQLLSALLIASLVVKVFILKWDVEDYVDTMLMLVISGLYVEFRKIKDGLYLLPNKQENIKKMKKSNYIGGAVATLIWASIMFISDLTAGGDINITRIILKRLVGAIIFFIGITWSQWFILKLSNKYANKNAI
;
A
#
# COMPACT_ATOMS: atom_id res chain seq x y z
N MET A 1 14.97 35.90 -16.18
CA MET A 1 15.16 34.44 -16.04
C MET A 1 15.36 34.13 -14.55
N ARG A 2 14.34 33.60 -13.85
CA ARG A 2 14.48 33.23 -12.43
C ARG A 2 15.39 32.01 -12.34
N GLY A 3 16.55 32.17 -11.69
CA GLY A 3 17.58 31.14 -11.59
C GLY A 3 17.02 29.85 -11.00
N LYS A 4 17.11 28.77 -11.77
CA LYS A 4 17.04 27.42 -11.23
C LYS A 4 18.29 27.24 -10.38
N GLY A 5 18.18 27.49 -9.07
CA GLY A 5 19.25 27.20 -8.12
C GLY A 5 19.65 25.73 -8.25
N ILE A 6 20.96 25.47 -8.24
CA ILE A 6 21.51 24.12 -8.27
C ILE A 6 20.92 23.38 -7.07
N LYS A 7 20.05 22.40 -7.33
CA LYS A 7 19.52 21.53 -6.28
C LYS A 7 20.60 20.53 -5.94
N ASP A 8 21.24 20.71 -4.78
CA ASP A 8 22.16 19.71 -4.25
C ASP A 8 21.39 18.42 -3.98
N GLU A 9 21.76 17.36 -4.69
CA GLU A 9 21.17 16.04 -4.55
C GLU A 9 21.36 15.49 -3.14
N ARG A 10 22.44 15.86 -2.45
CA ARG A 10 22.72 15.41 -1.07
C ARG A 10 21.74 16.01 -0.08
N ILE A 11 21.50 17.32 -0.16
CA ILE A 11 20.54 18.02 0.70
C ILE A 11 19.13 17.49 0.42
N THR A 12 18.79 17.32 -0.85
CA THR A 12 17.49 16.77 -1.27
C THR A 12 17.29 15.33 -0.76
N ALA A 13 18.32 14.48 -0.84
CA ALA A 13 18.28 13.11 -0.33
C ALA A 13 18.11 13.07 1.19
N SER A 14 18.82 13.93 1.94
CA SER A 14 18.67 14.04 3.39
C SER A 14 17.25 14.49 3.78
N ILE A 15 16.69 15.50 3.11
CA ILE A 15 15.31 15.95 3.36
C ILE A 15 14.31 14.81 3.15
N LYS A 16 14.41 14.10 2.01
CA LYS A 16 13.53 12.95 1.72
C LYS A 16 13.66 11.83 2.76
N ARG A 17 14.87 11.62 3.30
CA ARG A 17 15.09 10.63 4.37
C ARG A 17 14.39 11.03 5.66
N TYR A 18 14.50 12.28 6.09
CA TYR A 18 13.79 12.77 7.29
C TYR A 18 12.27 12.79 7.10
N GLU A 19 11.78 13.16 5.92
CA GLU A 19 10.35 13.06 5.59
C GLU A 19 9.84 11.62 5.69
N ALA A 20 10.59 10.66 5.14
CA ALA A 20 10.22 9.24 5.21
C ALA A 20 10.23 8.70 6.64
N GLN A 21 11.24 9.05 7.44
CA GLN A 21 11.33 8.66 8.85
C GLN A 21 10.22 9.30 9.69
N GLY A 22 9.95 10.58 9.49
CA GLY A 22 8.87 11.31 10.17
C GLY A 22 7.51 10.72 9.83
N PHE A 23 7.27 10.39 8.56
CA PHE A 23 6.04 9.70 8.15
C PHE A 23 5.91 8.31 8.77
N GLN A 24 6.98 7.51 8.80
CA GLN A 24 6.98 6.18 9.43
C GLN A 24 6.65 6.28 10.92
N LEU A 25 7.24 7.25 11.63
CA LEU A 25 7.00 7.48 13.05
C LEU A 25 5.54 7.89 13.31
N LEU A 26 5.03 8.88 12.58
CA LEU A 26 3.65 9.35 12.69
C LEU A 26 2.65 8.24 12.38
N SER A 27 2.92 7.45 11.34
CA SER A 27 2.09 6.30 10.97
C SER A 27 2.09 5.24 12.07
N ALA A 28 3.25 4.93 12.65
CA ALA A 28 3.36 3.97 13.75
C ALA A 28 2.58 4.42 14.99
N LEU A 29 2.65 5.72 15.33
CA LEU A 29 1.88 6.29 16.44
C LEU A 29 0.37 6.27 16.18
N LEU A 30 -0.06 6.57 14.95
CA LEU A 30 -1.48 6.47 14.57
C LEU A 30 -1.99 5.02 14.63
N ILE A 31 -1.19 4.04 14.19
CA ILE A 31 -1.52 2.61 14.30
C ILE A 31 -1.61 2.21 15.77
N ALA A 32 -0.63 2.59 16.59
CA ALA A 32 -0.66 2.31 18.03
C ALA A 32 -1.90 2.91 18.70
N SER A 33 -2.27 4.15 18.33
CA SER A 33 -3.51 4.79 18.78
C SER A 33 -4.76 3.99 18.40
N LEU A 34 -4.85 3.51 17.15
CA LEU A 34 -5.95 2.66 16.69
C LEU A 34 -6.00 1.33 17.45
N VAL A 35 -4.85 0.68 17.69
CA VAL A 35 -4.79 -0.57 18.47
C VAL A 35 -5.33 -0.36 19.88
N VAL A 36 -4.96 0.74 20.54
CA VAL A 36 -5.46 1.08 21.88
C VAL A 36 -6.97 1.33 21.85
N LYS A 37 -7.48 2.09 20.87
CA LYS A 37 -8.92 2.37 20.72
C LYS A 37 -9.73 1.10 20.47
N VAL A 38 -9.26 0.22 19.59
CA VAL A 38 -9.95 -1.02 19.20
C VAL A 38 -9.90 -2.07 20.32
N PHE A 39 -8.73 -2.34 20.90
CA PHE A 39 -8.55 -3.50 21.78
C PHE A 39 -8.68 -3.17 23.27
N ILE A 40 -8.22 -1.99 23.70
CA ILE A 40 -8.23 -1.60 25.13
C ILE A 40 -9.54 -0.88 25.45
N LEU A 41 -9.87 0.15 24.67
CA LEU A 41 -11.04 0.99 24.91
C LEU A 41 -12.34 0.38 24.36
N LYS A 42 -12.24 -0.57 23.42
CA LYS A 42 -13.37 -1.23 22.74
C LYS A 42 -14.38 -0.21 22.17
N TRP A 43 -13.87 0.90 21.66
CA TRP A 43 -14.72 1.90 21.01
C TRP A 43 -15.26 1.37 19.69
N ASP A 44 -16.44 1.83 19.31
CA ASP A 44 -17.02 1.50 18.02
C ASP A 44 -16.26 2.21 16.90
N VAL A 45 -16.27 1.61 15.70
CA VAL A 45 -15.52 2.12 14.54
C VAL A 45 -15.89 3.57 14.22
N GLU A 46 -17.15 3.94 14.45
CA GLU A 46 -17.70 5.27 14.21
C GLU A 46 -16.94 6.38 14.97
N ASP A 47 -16.44 6.08 16.16
CA ASP A 47 -15.77 7.04 17.04
C ASP A 47 -14.32 7.35 16.63
N TYR A 48 -13.75 6.61 15.68
CA TYR A 48 -12.38 6.81 15.21
C TYR A 48 -12.20 6.71 13.69
N VAL A 49 -13.30 6.88 12.95
CA VAL A 49 -13.28 6.96 11.48
C VAL A 49 -12.34 8.07 11.01
N ASP A 50 -12.31 9.20 11.71
CA ASP A 50 -11.43 10.33 11.45
C ASP A 50 -9.94 9.92 11.42
N THR A 51 -9.54 9.12 12.41
CA THR A 51 -8.18 8.63 12.62
C THR A 51 -7.82 7.61 11.53
N MET A 52 -8.76 6.73 11.18
CA MET A 52 -8.58 5.80 10.06
C MET A 52 -8.44 6.55 8.72
N LEU A 53 -9.31 7.52 8.45
CA LEU A 53 -9.28 8.31 7.22
C LEU A 53 -7.98 9.09 7.09
N MET A 54 -7.52 9.74 8.18
CA MET A 54 -6.24 10.44 8.20
C MET A 54 -5.08 9.50 7.84
N LEU A 55 -5.07 8.28 8.38
CA LEU A 55 -4.03 7.30 8.08
C LEU A 55 -4.07 6.84 6.61
N VAL A 56 -5.26 6.56 6.08
CA VAL A 56 -5.44 6.16 4.68
C VAL A 56 -5.02 7.28 3.73
N ILE A 57 -5.50 8.50 3.94
CA ILE A 57 -5.19 9.66 3.08
C ILE A 57 -3.70 9.97 3.12
N SER A 58 -3.10 9.95 4.30
CA SER A 58 -1.66 10.21 4.46
C SER A 58 -0.81 9.15 3.76
N GLY A 59 -1.20 7.87 3.89
CA GLY A 59 -0.55 6.76 3.18
C GLY A 59 -0.65 6.90 1.66
N LEU A 60 -1.84 7.21 1.14
CA LEU A 60 -2.06 7.43 -0.28
C LEU A 60 -1.26 8.62 -0.82
N TYR A 61 -1.23 9.73 -0.08
CA TYR A 61 -0.45 10.91 -0.46
C TYR A 61 1.04 10.58 -0.57
N VAL A 62 1.59 9.88 0.42
CA VAL A 62 3.02 9.51 0.43
C VAL A 62 3.35 8.54 -0.70
N GLU A 63 2.52 7.52 -0.93
CA GLU A 63 2.73 6.61 -2.06
C GLU A 63 2.65 7.35 -3.40
N PHE A 64 1.67 8.24 -3.59
CA PHE A 64 1.56 9.03 -4.80
C PHE A 64 2.78 9.95 -5.01
N ARG A 65 3.28 10.56 -3.92
CA ARG A 65 4.50 11.37 -3.95
C ARG A 65 5.72 10.53 -4.34
N LYS A 66 5.88 9.33 -3.78
CA LYS A 66 6.97 8.41 -4.15
C LYS A 66 6.93 8.03 -5.62
N ILE A 67 5.74 7.77 -6.14
CA ILE A 67 5.51 7.44 -7.56
C ILE A 67 5.90 8.64 -8.44
N LYS A 68 5.48 9.86 -8.08
CA LYS A 68 5.86 11.08 -8.80
C LYS A 68 7.36 11.35 -8.77
N ASP A 69 8.01 11.01 -7.67
CA ASP A 69 9.45 11.13 -7.49
C ASP A 69 10.24 10.06 -8.27
N GLY A 70 9.56 9.07 -8.85
CA GLY A 70 10.21 8.01 -9.63
C GLY A 70 10.99 7.01 -8.79
N LEU A 71 10.71 6.91 -7.48
CA LEU A 71 11.45 6.07 -6.54
C LEU A 71 11.40 4.57 -6.89
N TYR A 72 10.35 4.13 -7.56
CA TYR A 72 10.24 2.77 -8.05
C TYR A 72 10.74 2.69 -9.49
N LEU A 73 11.99 2.25 -9.65
CA LEU A 73 12.65 2.09 -10.94
C LEU A 73 12.57 0.65 -11.44
N LEU A 74 12.30 0.49 -12.73
CA LEU A 74 12.40 -0.81 -13.38
C LEU A 74 13.88 -1.18 -13.55
N PRO A 75 14.31 -2.41 -13.19
CA PRO A 75 15.68 -2.82 -13.43
C PRO A 75 16.03 -2.85 -14.92
N ASN A 76 17.21 -2.35 -15.30
CA ASN A 76 17.66 -2.35 -16.71
C ASN A 76 17.99 -3.76 -17.25
N LYS A 77 18.24 -4.74 -16.37
CA LYS A 77 18.57 -6.12 -16.76
C LYS A 77 17.30 -6.99 -16.82
N GLN A 78 17.13 -7.72 -17.93
CA GLN A 78 15.95 -8.57 -18.15
C GLN A 78 15.78 -9.68 -17.10
N GLU A 79 16.88 -10.21 -16.57
CA GLU A 79 16.85 -11.20 -15.47
C GLU A 79 16.25 -10.62 -14.18
N ASN A 80 16.60 -9.37 -13.85
CA ASN A 80 16.10 -8.68 -12.67
C ASN A 80 14.62 -8.30 -12.82
N ILE A 81 14.16 -8.03 -14.05
CA ILE A 81 12.73 -7.84 -14.34
C ILE A 81 11.95 -9.14 -14.04
N LYS A 82 12.48 -10.31 -14.42
CA LYS A 82 11.83 -11.60 -14.12
C LYS A 82 11.75 -11.85 -12.61
N LYS A 83 12.84 -11.60 -11.87
CA LYS A 83 12.87 -11.69 -10.40
C LYS A 83 11.85 -10.75 -9.75
N MET A 84 11.75 -9.51 -10.24
CA MET A 84 10.80 -8.54 -9.71
C MET A 84 9.34 -8.92 -10.01
N LYS A 85 9.03 -9.43 -11.20
CA LYS A 85 7.70 -9.98 -11.51
C LYS A 85 7.33 -11.14 -10.56
N LYS A 86 8.28 -12.04 -10.29
CA LYS A 86 8.07 -13.13 -9.32
C LYS A 86 7.77 -12.58 -7.93
N SER A 87 8.53 -11.57 -7.47
CA SER A 87 8.28 -10.88 -6.20
C SER A 87 6.88 -10.24 -6.16
N ASN A 88 6.44 -9.60 -7.26
CA ASN A 88 5.11 -9.02 -7.38
C ASN A 88 4.00 -10.07 -7.23
N TYR A 89 4.13 -11.23 -7.88
CA TYR A 89 3.17 -12.33 -7.73
C TYR A 89 3.15 -12.89 -6.31
N ILE A 90 4.32 -13.03 -5.66
CA ILE A 90 4.39 -13.48 -4.26
C ILE A 90 3.72 -12.46 -3.35
N GLY A 91 4.01 -11.16 -3.52
CA GLY A 91 3.37 -10.09 -2.75
C GLY A 91 1.85 -10.06 -2.94
N GLY A 92 1.38 -10.21 -4.18
CA GLY A 92 -0.05 -10.34 -4.48
C GLY A 92 -0.69 -11.56 -3.82
N ALA A 93 -0.01 -12.71 -3.80
CA ALA A 93 -0.50 -13.93 -3.17
C ALA A 93 -0.62 -13.75 -1.65
N VAL A 94 0.39 -13.18 -0.99
CA VAL A 94 0.37 -12.88 0.45
C VAL A 94 -0.76 -11.90 0.79
N ALA A 95 -0.91 -10.82 0.02
CA ALA A 95 -2.00 -9.86 0.23
C ALA A 95 -3.39 -10.51 0.07
N THR A 96 -3.53 -11.41 -0.91
CA THR A 96 -4.77 -12.15 -1.15
C THR A 96 -5.09 -13.09 -0.01
N LEU A 97 -4.10 -13.80 0.54
CA LEU A 97 -4.29 -14.66 1.70
C LEU A 97 -4.77 -13.85 2.92
N ILE A 98 -4.12 -12.72 3.22
CA ILE A 98 -4.52 -11.84 4.31
C ILE A 98 -5.96 -11.36 4.11
N TRP A 99 -6.30 -10.87 2.91
CA TRP A 99 -7.64 -10.42 2.59
C TRP A 99 -8.69 -11.54 2.73
N ALA A 100 -8.39 -12.73 2.22
CA ALA A 100 -9.28 -13.88 2.30
C ALA A 100 -9.51 -14.30 3.76
N SER A 101 -8.47 -14.29 4.60
CA SER A 101 -8.57 -14.57 6.04
C SER A 101 -9.46 -13.56 6.75
N ILE A 102 -9.28 -12.25 6.50
CA ILE A 102 -10.11 -11.19 7.11
C ILE A 102 -11.58 -11.36 6.72
N MET A 103 -11.83 -11.60 5.42
CA MET A 103 -13.19 -11.78 4.91
C MET A 103 -13.87 -13.04 5.48
N PHE A 104 -13.11 -14.12 5.64
CA PHE A 104 -13.61 -15.36 6.22
C PHE A 104 -13.96 -15.19 7.70
N ILE A 105 -13.10 -14.52 8.48
CA ILE A 105 -13.38 -14.20 9.90
C ILE A 105 -14.63 -13.32 10.01
N SER A 106 -14.76 -12.32 9.14
CA SER A 106 -15.92 -11.41 9.14
C SER A 106 -17.24 -12.15 8.89
N ASP A 107 -17.24 -13.13 7.98
CA ASP A 107 -18.42 -13.97 7.73
C ASP A 107 -18.78 -14.85 8.92
N LEU A 108 -17.79 -15.42 9.62
CA LEU A 108 -18.01 -16.22 10.82
C LEU A 108 -18.64 -15.39 11.95
N THR A 109 -18.27 -14.12 12.07
CA THR A 109 -18.82 -13.23 13.09
C THR A 109 -20.21 -12.67 12.75
N ALA A 110 -20.65 -12.75 11.49
CA ALA A 110 -21.89 -12.12 11.02
C ALA A 110 -23.18 -12.94 11.30
N GLY A 111 -23.09 -14.13 11.91
CA GLY A 111 -24.23 -14.82 12.53
C GLY A 111 -25.40 -15.25 11.62
N GLY A 112 -25.17 -15.42 10.31
CA GLY A 112 -26.20 -15.85 9.35
C GLY A 112 -26.16 -17.35 9.01
N ASP A 113 -27.18 -17.83 8.28
CA ASP A 113 -27.33 -19.23 7.85
C ASP A 113 -26.09 -19.71 7.05
N ILE A 114 -25.26 -20.54 7.70
CA ILE A 114 -23.91 -20.85 7.23
C ILE A 114 -23.95 -21.96 6.19
N ASN A 115 -24.30 -21.62 4.95
CA ASN A 115 -23.96 -22.50 3.83
C ASN A 115 -22.46 -22.37 3.51
N ILE A 116 -21.65 -23.17 4.20
CA ILE A 116 -20.19 -23.17 4.15
C ILE A 116 -19.68 -23.24 2.70
N THR A 117 -20.27 -24.11 1.88
CA THR A 117 -19.88 -24.30 0.47
C THR A 117 -20.08 -23.03 -0.35
N ARG A 118 -21.20 -22.32 -0.15
CA ARG A 118 -21.50 -21.05 -0.85
C ARG A 118 -20.54 -19.94 -0.43
N ILE A 119 -20.19 -19.87 0.86
CA ILE A 119 -19.22 -18.91 1.40
C ILE A 119 -17.85 -19.16 0.77
N ILE A 120 -17.35 -20.40 0.81
CA ILE A 120 -16.05 -20.77 0.24
C ILE A 120 -15.99 -20.41 -1.25
N LEU A 121 -17.01 -20.74 -2.03
CA LEU A 121 -17.04 -20.46 -3.47
C LEU A 121 -17.01 -18.95 -3.76
N LYS A 122 -17.82 -18.15 -3.05
CA LYS A 122 -17.82 -16.69 -3.18
C LYS A 122 -16.45 -16.09 -2.82
N ARG A 123 -15.81 -16.59 -1.77
CA ARG A 123 -14.51 -16.10 -1.30
C ARG A 123 -13.37 -16.50 -2.23
N LEU A 124 -13.43 -17.68 -2.85
CA LEU A 124 -12.49 -18.08 -3.90
C LEU A 124 -12.55 -17.15 -5.11
N VAL A 125 -13.75 -16.85 -5.61
CA VAL A 125 -13.93 -15.91 -6.72
C VAL A 125 -13.42 -14.52 -6.34
N GLY A 126 -13.78 -14.04 -5.13
CA GLY A 126 -13.30 -12.76 -4.61
C GLY A 126 -11.78 -12.70 -4.48
N ALA A 127 -11.15 -13.78 -4.01
CA ALA A 127 -9.70 -13.89 -3.87
C ALA A 127 -8.99 -13.84 -5.24
N ILE A 128 -9.54 -14.50 -6.26
CA ILE A 128 -9.00 -14.44 -7.63
C ILE A 128 -9.06 -13.01 -8.18
N ILE A 129 -10.22 -12.35 -8.03
CA ILE A 129 -10.40 -10.96 -8.48
C ILE A 129 -9.43 -10.03 -7.74
N PHE A 130 -9.32 -10.19 -6.41
CA PHE A 130 -8.42 -9.41 -5.58
C PHE A 130 -6.95 -9.61 -5.98
N PHE A 131 -6.53 -10.87 -6.21
CA PHE A 131 -5.18 -11.21 -6.63
C PHE A 131 -4.82 -10.55 -7.98
N ILE A 132 -5.71 -10.63 -8.96
CA ILE A 132 -5.51 -10.00 -10.27
C ILE A 132 -5.44 -8.48 -10.10
N GLY A 133 -6.37 -7.90 -9.34
CA GLY A 133 -6.42 -6.47 -9.06
C GLY A 133 -5.15 -5.96 -8.42
N ILE A 134 -4.71 -6.56 -7.30
CA ILE A 134 -3.54 -6.11 -6.56
C ILE A 134 -2.25 -6.25 -7.39
N THR A 135 -2.10 -7.37 -8.09
CA THR A 135 -0.93 -7.64 -8.93
C THR A 135 -0.85 -6.64 -10.09
N TRP A 136 -2.00 -6.32 -10.69
CA TRP A 136 -2.10 -5.34 -11.77
C TRP A 136 -1.84 -3.92 -11.27
N SER A 137 -2.41 -3.53 -10.14
CA SER A 137 -2.19 -2.22 -9.51
C SER A 137 -0.73 -2.00 -9.15
N GLN A 138 -0.06 -2.99 -8.55
CA GLN A 138 1.37 -2.92 -8.24
C GLN A 138 2.20 -2.73 -9.51
N TRP A 139 1.90 -3.47 -10.57
CA TRP A 139 2.60 -3.33 -11.86
C TRP A 139 2.34 -1.98 -12.53
N PHE A 140 1.11 -1.47 -12.44
CA PHE A 140 0.73 -0.15 -12.94
C PHE A 140 1.50 0.96 -12.21
N ILE A 141 1.57 0.90 -10.88
CA ILE A 141 2.33 1.83 -10.03
C ILE A 141 3.80 1.87 -10.45
N LEU A 142 4.44 0.71 -10.66
CA LEU A 142 5.83 0.61 -11.11
C LEU A 142 6.03 1.28 -12.47
N LYS A 143 5.14 1.03 -13.43
CA LYS A 143 5.20 1.68 -14.75
C LYS A 143 5.01 3.19 -14.67
N LEU A 144 4.07 3.66 -13.84
CA LEU A 144 3.80 5.08 -13.65
C LEU A 144 5.02 5.78 -13.05
N SER A 145 5.61 5.18 -12.01
CA SER A 145 6.83 5.68 -11.37
C SER A 145 8.00 5.77 -12.34
N ASN A 146 8.22 4.72 -13.14
CA ASN A 146 9.30 4.73 -14.13
C ASN A 146 9.09 5.80 -15.22
N LYS A 147 7.83 6.06 -15.63
CA LYS A 147 7.50 7.14 -16.56
C LYS A 147 7.83 8.52 -15.99
N TYR A 148 7.56 8.75 -14.70
CA TYR A 148 7.92 10.00 -14.03
C TYR A 148 9.44 10.15 -13.84
N ALA A 149 10.14 9.07 -13.50
CA ALA A 149 11.61 9.06 -13.42
C ALA A 149 12.24 9.50 -14.75
N ASN A 150 11.80 8.93 -15.87
CA ASN A 150 12.29 9.30 -17.21
C ASN A 150 11.97 10.74 -17.58
N LYS A 151 10.83 11.28 -17.14
CA LYS A 151 10.44 12.67 -17.40
C LYS A 151 11.28 13.67 -16.59
N ASN A 152 11.74 13.28 -15.40
CA ASN A 152 12.55 14.13 -14.52
C ASN A 152 14.06 14.03 -14.83
N ALA A 153 14.49 13.09 -15.67
CA ALA A 153 15.87 12.89 -16.10
C ALA A 153 16.29 13.72 -17.33
N ILE A 154 15.37 14.51 -17.90
CA ILE A 154 15.55 15.45 -19.03
C ILE A 154 15.37 16.87 -18.51
#